data_AF-A0A4V5MVM4-F1
#
_entry.id   AF-A0A4V5MVM4-F1
#
_cell.length_a   1.000
_cell.length_b   1.000
_cell.length_c   1.000
_cell.angle_alpha   90.00
_cell.angle_beta   90.00
_cell.angle_gamma   90.00
#
_symmetry.space_group_name_H-M   'P 1'
#
loop_
_entity.id
_entity.type
_entity.pdbx_description
1 polymer ?
#
loop_
_entity_poly.entity_id
_entity_poly.type
_entity_poly.pdbx_seq_one_letter_code
_entity_poly.pdbx_strand_id
1 'polypeptide(L)'
;MLRAAPYLVAAFLAAGPASATDAEQLARDASDWLLSGQGLPRDYRVRLMQMDSAERLLAIAYLRRVGLLTDGPWTVDDLLRPARPRPETGP
;
A
#
# COMPACT_ATOMS: atom_id res chain seq x y z
N MET A 1 47.39 5.41 -29.10
CA MET A 1 46.15 5.94 -28.52
C MET A 1 45.26 4.76 -28.13
N LEU A 2 45.13 4.49 -26.84
CA LEU A 2 44.47 3.32 -26.27
C LEU A 2 42.95 3.59 -26.21
N ARG A 3 42.14 2.84 -26.98
CA ARG A 3 40.67 2.89 -26.87
C ARG A 3 40.24 2.03 -25.68
N ALA A 4 39.95 2.67 -24.55
CA ALA A 4 39.27 2.02 -23.44
C ALA A 4 37.81 1.75 -23.83
N ALA A 5 37.45 0.47 -23.95
CA ALA A 5 36.07 0.07 -24.13
C ALA A 5 35.32 0.25 -22.78
N PRO A 6 34.12 0.86 -22.77
CA PRO A 6 33.36 1.03 -21.55
C PRO A 6 32.82 -0.32 -21.08
N TYR A 7 33.22 -0.73 -19.87
CA TYR A 7 32.60 -1.84 -19.16
C TYR A 7 31.18 -1.43 -18.75
N LEU A 8 30.17 -1.94 -19.46
CA LEU A 8 28.79 -1.90 -18.97
C LEU A 8 28.66 -2.95 -17.86
N VAL A 9 28.75 -2.49 -16.61
CA VAL A 9 28.31 -3.26 -15.46
C VAL A 9 26.78 -3.19 -15.42
N ALA A 10 26.12 -4.23 -15.90
CA ALA A 10 24.69 -4.43 -15.66
C ALA A 10 24.52 -5.00 -14.24
N ALA A 11 24.24 -4.14 -13.28
CA ALA A 11 23.82 -4.57 -11.95
C ALA A 11 22.36 -5.05 -12.04
N PHE A 12 22.15 -6.35 -12.21
CA PHE A 12 20.85 -6.97 -11.96
C PHE A 12 20.62 -6.99 -10.44
N LEU A 13 19.80 -6.07 -9.94
CA LEU A 13 19.21 -6.19 -8.62
C LEU A 13 18.31 -7.43 -8.63
N ALA A 14 18.75 -8.48 -7.94
CA ALA A 14 17.91 -9.63 -7.64
C ALA A 14 16.81 -9.21 -6.65
N ALA A 15 15.76 -8.57 -7.18
CA ALA A 15 14.50 -8.41 -6.47
C ALA A 15 13.83 -9.78 -6.41
N GLY A 16 14.14 -10.57 -5.38
CA GLY A 16 13.26 -11.66 -4.97
C GLY A 16 11.84 -11.12 -4.72
N PRO A 17 10.78 -11.96 -4.77
CA PRO A 17 9.42 -11.48 -4.57
C PRO A 17 9.30 -10.91 -3.16
N ALA A 18 9.43 -9.59 -3.03
CA ALA A 18 9.02 -8.90 -1.82
C ALA A 18 7.54 -9.18 -1.66
N SER A 19 7.14 -9.71 -0.51
CA SER A 19 5.73 -9.80 -0.17
C SER A 19 5.16 -8.39 -0.26
N ALA A 20 4.10 -8.23 -1.04
CA ALA A 20 3.54 -6.91 -1.24
C ALA A 20 3.10 -6.32 0.09
N THR A 21 3.35 -5.02 0.24
CA THR A 21 2.92 -4.26 1.42
C THR A 21 1.39 -4.26 1.53
N ASP A 22 0.86 -4.02 2.73
CA ASP A 22 -0.59 -3.95 2.93
C ASP A 22 -1.20 -2.82 2.09
N ALA A 23 -0.45 -1.72 1.92
CA ALA A 23 -0.83 -0.61 1.06
C ALA A 23 -0.87 -0.99 -0.43
N GLU A 24 0.13 -1.74 -0.92
CA GLU A 24 0.15 -2.22 -2.31
C GLU A 24 -0.98 -3.20 -2.58
N GLN A 25 -1.27 -4.10 -1.62
CA GLN A 25 -2.41 -5.01 -1.75
C GLN A 25 -3.72 -4.23 -1.83
N LEU A 26 -3.94 -3.27 -0.93
CA LEU A 26 -5.15 -2.44 -0.97
C LEU A 26 -5.26 -1.63 -2.27
N ALA A 27 -4.16 -1.14 -2.82
CA ALA A 27 -4.18 -0.39 -4.08
C ALA A 27 -4.61 -1.29 -5.26
N ARG A 28 -4.21 -2.56 -5.28
CA ARG A 28 -4.68 -3.55 -6.25
C ARG A 28 -6.18 -3.84 -6.07
N ASP A 29 -6.60 -4.15 -4.85
CA ASP A 29 -8.02 -4.39 -4.54
C ASP A 29 -8.90 -3.19 -4.93
N ALA A 30 -8.45 -1.97 -4.63
CA ALA A 30 -9.13 -0.74 -4.98
C ALA A 30 -9.22 -0.50 -6.49
N SER A 31 -8.19 -0.87 -7.25
CA SER A 31 -8.23 -0.85 -8.70
C SER A 31 -9.28 -1.83 -9.23
N ASP A 32 -9.34 -3.04 -8.68
CA ASP A 32 -10.31 -4.05 -9.08
C ASP A 32 -11.75 -3.63 -8.77
N TRP A 33 -12.00 -3.00 -7.61
CA TRP A 33 -13.31 -2.43 -7.28
C TRP A 33 -13.72 -1.37 -8.29
N LEU A 34 -12.83 -0.41 -8.60
CA LEU A 34 -13.10 0.64 -9.59
C LEU A 34 -13.42 0.07 -10.96
N LEU A 35 -12.60 -0.87 -11.44
CA LEU A 35 -12.79 -1.52 -12.75
C LEU A 35 -14.09 -2.33 -12.81
N SER A 36 -14.54 -2.84 -11.66
CA SER A 36 -15.81 -3.57 -11.53
C SER A 36 -17.02 -2.66 -11.26
N GLY A 37 -16.82 -1.33 -11.21
CA GLY A 37 -17.87 -0.37 -10.87
C GLY A 37 -18.34 -0.43 -9.40
N GLN A 38 -17.55 -1.04 -8.52
CA GLN A 38 -17.82 -1.12 -7.10
C GLN A 38 -17.23 0.08 -6.35
N GLY A 39 -17.93 0.49 -5.28
CA GLY A 39 -17.43 1.47 -4.32
C GLY A 39 -16.55 0.84 -3.25
N LEU A 40 -16.11 1.67 -2.31
CA LEU A 40 -15.30 1.23 -1.19
C LEU A 40 -16.09 0.27 -0.27
N PRO A 41 -15.52 -0.88 0.14
CA PRO A 41 -16.21 -1.82 1.03
C PRO A 41 -16.57 -1.21 2.38
N ARG A 42 -17.69 -1.62 2.99
CA ARG A 42 -18.17 -1.04 4.28
C ARG A 42 -17.17 -1.11 5.44
N ASP A 43 -16.30 -2.11 5.44
CA ASP A 43 -15.31 -2.38 6.48
C ASP A 43 -13.93 -1.74 6.21
N TYR A 44 -13.79 -0.93 5.15
CA TYR A 44 -12.50 -0.35 4.75
C TYR A 44 -11.77 0.38 5.88
N ARG A 45 -12.51 1.11 6.74
CA ARG A 45 -11.92 1.85 7.85
C ARG A 45 -11.27 0.91 8.86
N VAL A 46 -11.86 -0.26 9.09
CA VAL A 46 -11.27 -1.29 9.98
C VAL A 46 -9.96 -1.81 9.39
N ARG A 47 -9.94 -2.11 8.08
CA ARG A 47 -8.74 -2.58 7.39
C ARG A 47 -7.61 -1.55 7.46
N LEU A 48 -7.91 -0.29 7.17
CA LEU A 48 -6.93 0.80 7.27
C LEU A 48 -6.36 0.93 8.70
N MET A 49 -7.21 0.82 9.72
CA MET A 49 -6.77 0.89 11.13
C MET A 49 -5.93 -0.32 11.59
N GLN A 50 -5.86 -1.40 10.80
CA GLN A 50 -4.99 -2.55 11.07
C GLN A 50 -3.59 -2.41 10.43
N MET A 51 -3.44 -1.54 9.43
CA MET A 51 -2.16 -1.28 8.77
C MET A 51 -1.21 -0.52 9.70
N ASP A 52 0.10 -0.63 9.45
CA ASP A 52 1.05 0.32 10.05
C ASP A 52 0.69 1.77 9.65
N SER A 53 1.04 2.73 10.50
CA SER A 53 0.72 4.14 10.28
C SER A 53 1.25 4.67 8.94
N ALA A 54 2.44 4.25 8.51
CA ALA A 54 3.01 4.67 7.23
C ALA A 54 2.23 4.09 6.04
N GLU A 55 1.92 2.79 6.07
CA GLU A 55 1.13 2.12 5.03
C GLU A 55 -0.30 2.67 4.96
N ARG A 56 -0.91 2.95 6.11
CA ARG A 56 -2.24 3.57 6.21
C ARG A 56 -2.29 4.91 5.50
N LEU A 57 -1.29 5.77 5.68
CA LEU A 57 -1.20 7.07 5.01
C LEU A 57 -1.12 6.91 3.50
N LEU A 58 -0.29 5.99 3.01
CA LEU A 58 -0.17 5.70 1.57
C LEU A 58 -1.48 5.19 0.98
N ALA A 59 -2.13 4.25 1.66
CA ALA A 59 -3.42 3.71 1.29
C ALA A 59 -4.51 4.79 1.22
N ILE A 60 -4.65 5.63 2.26
CA ILE A 60 -5.63 6.73 2.29
C ILE A 60 -5.38 7.72 1.15
N ALA A 61 -4.11 8.10 0.92
CA ALA A 61 -3.75 9.01 -0.16
C ALA A 61 -4.12 8.42 -1.53
N TYR A 62 -3.85 7.13 -1.75
CA TYR A 62 -4.22 6.44 -2.97
C TYR A 62 -5.74 6.41 -3.17
N LEU A 63 -6.50 5.98 -2.16
CA LEU A 63 -7.97 5.91 -2.23
C LEU A 63 -8.62 7.26 -2.52
N ARG A 64 -8.08 8.35 -1.95
CA ARG A 64 -8.50 9.72 -2.25
C ARG A 64 -8.17 10.12 -3.68
N ARG A 65 -6.97 9.80 -4.14
CA ARG A 65 -6.51 10.12 -5.51
C ARG A 65 -7.39 9.47 -6.58
N VAL A 66 -7.82 8.24 -6.36
CA VAL A 66 -8.67 7.51 -7.31
C VAL A 66 -10.17 7.76 -7.10
N GLY A 67 -10.53 8.60 -6.12
CA GLY A 67 -11.92 9.00 -5.88
C GLY A 67 -12.79 7.97 -5.16
N LEU A 68 -12.22 6.88 -4.63
CA LEU A 68 -12.96 5.89 -3.84
C LEU A 68 -13.21 6.34 -2.39
N LEU A 69 -12.35 7.20 -1.84
CA LEU A 69 -12.49 7.75 -0.50
C LEU A 69 -12.70 9.26 -0.58
N THR A 70 -13.96 9.69 -0.54
CA THR A 70 -14.36 11.10 -0.60
C THR A 70 -14.91 11.63 0.73
N ASP A 71 -15.10 10.74 1.71
CA ASP A 71 -15.69 11.07 3.01
C ASP A 71 -14.76 11.89 3.91
N GLY A 72 -15.33 12.29 5.06
CA GLY A 72 -14.81 13.24 6.03
C GLY A 72 -13.35 13.05 6.48
N PRO A 73 -12.82 14.08 7.18
CA PRO A 73 -11.42 14.12 7.55
C PRO A 73 -11.04 12.96 8.48
N TRP A 74 -9.86 12.38 8.24
CA TRP A 74 -9.21 11.49 9.20
C TRP A 74 -8.54 12.34 10.27
N THR A 75 -8.73 11.97 11.54
CA THR A 75 -8.04 12.66 12.65
C THR A 75 -6.56 12.31 12.65
N VAL A 76 -5.71 13.21 13.17
CA VAL A 76 -4.28 12.91 13.32
C VAL A 76 -4.05 11.67 14.18
N ASP A 77 -4.87 11.47 15.22
CA ASP A 77 -4.83 10.27 16.05
C ASP A 77 -5.13 9.01 15.25
N ASP A 78 -6.17 9.01 14.40
CA ASP A 78 -6.46 7.85 13.54
C ASP A 78 -5.33 7.57 12.54
N LEU A 79 -4.63 8.59 12.05
CA LEU A 79 -3.54 8.42 11.08
C LEU A 79 -2.28 7.86 11.73
N LEU A 80 -1.94 8.32 12.93
CA LEU A 80 -0.70 7.94 13.61
C LEU A 80 -0.86 6.75 14.56
N ARG A 81 -2.08 6.30 14.84
CA ARG A 81 -2.34 5.17 15.74
C ARG A 81 -1.57 3.92 15.29
N PRO A 82 -0.77 3.29 16.17
CA PRO A 82 -0.09 2.04 15.84
C PRO A 82 -1.08 0.96 15.40
N ALA A 83 -0.64 0.08 14.51
CA ALA A 83 -1.39 -1.13 14.17
C ALA A 83 -1.66 -1.94 15.44
N ARG A 84 -2.90 -2.43 15.59
CA ARG A 84 -3.16 -3.44 16.63
C ARG A 84 -2.52 -4.75 16.20
N PRO A 85 -1.73 -5.42 17.07
CA PRO A 85 -1.24 -6.75 16.76
C PRO A 85 -2.43 -7.66 16.46
N ARG A 86 -2.42 -8.27 15.27
CA ARG A 86 -3.39 -9.30 14.92
C ARG A 86 -3.19 -10.43 15.92
N PRO A 87 -4.23 -10.88 16.66
CA PRO A 87 -4.08 -12.02 17.56
C PRO A 87 -3.56 -13.17 16.73
N GLU A 88 -2.36 -13.62 17.09
CA GLU A 88 -1.76 -14.83 16.58
C GLU A 88 -2.69 -15.98 16.94
N THR A 89 -3.54 -16.37 16.00
CA THR A 89 -4.30 -17.61 16.12
C THR A 89 -3.27 -18.73 16.17
N GLY A 90 -2.99 -19.21 17.38
CA GLY A 90 -2.10 -20.35 17.60
C GLY A 90 -2.55 -21.58 16.81
N PRO A 91 -1.62 -22.50 16.50
CA PRO A 91 -1.87 -23.68 15.68
C PRO A 91 -2.98 -24.59 16.25
#